data_AF-A0A933AJC5-F1
#
_entry.id   AF-A0A933AJC5-F1
#
_cell.length_a   1.000
_cell.length_b   1.000
_cell.length_c   1.000
_cell.angle_alpha   90.00
_cell.angle_beta   90.00
_cell.angle_gamma   90.00
#
_symmetry.space_group_name_H-M   'P 1'
#
loop_
_entity.id
_entity.type
_entity.pdbx_description
1 polymer ?
#
loop_
_entity_poly.entity_id
_entity_poly.type
_entity_poly.pdbx_seq_one_letter_code
_entity_poly.pdbx_strand_id
1 'polypeptide(L)'
;LFAMIAAGLRDEVLQSNTPWYCVSCYYCMVRCPQEIHITDVMYSLKRMAIREGYTDHEAAPDFSQTFIGYVERYGRSFELGLATRFHLAHSPLRKVGIGTLALDMFARDRLALTPKRIKDIEGLHAILETAKAMARKAEATGGAKLL
;
A
#
# COMPACT_ATOMS: atom_id res chain seq x y z
N LEU A 1 -7.15 3.34 21.27
CA LEU A 1 -7.47 3.99 19.99
C LEU A 1 -8.90 4.52 19.94
N PHE A 2 -9.95 3.68 19.88
CA PHE A 2 -11.34 4.16 19.73
C PHE A 2 -11.83 5.12 20.83
N ALA A 3 -11.44 4.89 22.09
CA ALA A 3 -11.73 5.84 23.17
C ALA A 3 -11.07 7.22 22.94
N MET A 4 -9.87 7.26 22.37
CA MET A 4 -9.18 8.52 22.04
C MET A 4 -9.89 9.25 20.90
N ILE A 5 -10.42 8.51 19.93
CA ILE A 5 -11.27 9.07 18.87
C ILE A 5 -12.52 9.71 19.48
N ALA A 6 -13.22 8.99 20.35
CA ALA A 6 -14.42 9.51 21.02
C ALA A 6 -14.13 10.71 21.93
N ALA A 7 -12.93 10.78 22.52
CA ALA A 7 -12.48 11.87 23.35
C ALA A 7 -11.95 13.10 22.56
N GLY A 8 -11.92 13.04 21.22
CA GLY A 8 -11.43 14.16 20.39
C GLY A 8 -9.91 14.35 20.42
N LEU A 9 -9.15 13.36 20.89
CA LEU A 9 -7.68 13.38 20.98
C LEU A 9 -7.05 13.08 19.60
N ARG A 10 -7.22 14.02 18.67
CA ARG A 10 -6.87 13.83 17.25
C ARG A 10 -5.38 13.54 17.06
N ASP A 11 -4.51 14.33 17.67
CA ASP A 11 -3.06 14.23 17.47
C ASP A 11 -2.52 12.89 17.99
N GLU A 12 -2.98 12.46 19.17
CA GLU A 12 -2.61 11.19 19.78
C GLU A 12 -3.12 10.00 18.97
N VAL A 13 -4.28 10.14 18.32
CA VAL A 13 -4.82 9.12 17.41
C VAL A 13 -3.95 9.02 16.16
N LEU A 14 -3.56 10.15 15.54
CA LEU A 14 -2.78 10.18 14.30
C LEU A 14 -1.31 9.78 14.51
N GLN A 15 -0.74 10.06 15.69
CA GLN A 15 0.58 9.58 16.10
C GLN A 15 0.60 8.11 16.55
N SER A 16 -0.57 7.49 16.76
CA SER A 16 -0.64 6.12 17.26
C SER A 16 -0.13 5.09 16.22
N ASN A 17 0.60 4.08 16.70
CA ASN A 17 0.98 2.92 15.90
C ASN A 17 -0.18 1.93 15.64
N THR A 18 -1.33 2.10 16.30
CA THR A 18 -2.44 1.13 16.22
C THR A 18 -2.95 0.90 14.79
N PRO A 19 -3.23 1.95 13.98
CA PRO A 19 -3.65 1.74 12.59
C PRO A 19 -2.61 0.94 11.80
N TRP A 20 -1.31 1.16 12.02
CA TRP A 20 -0.21 0.53 11.29
C TRP A 20 -0.08 -0.98 11.54
N TYR A 21 -0.52 -1.49 12.70
CA TYR A 21 -0.61 -2.93 12.98
C TYR A 21 -1.78 -3.63 12.28
N CYS A 22 -2.72 -2.89 11.70
CA CYS A 22 -3.81 -3.48 10.94
C CYS A 22 -3.27 -4.08 9.64
N VAL A 23 -3.33 -5.41 9.53
CA VAL A 23 -2.94 -6.21 8.36
C VAL A 23 -4.04 -6.32 7.30
N SER A 24 -5.15 -5.59 7.47
CA SER A 24 -6.25 -5.54 6.51
C SER A 24 -6.83 -6.92 6.16
N CYS A 25 -6.96 -7.82 7.15
CA CYS A 25 -7.52 -9.16 6.95
C CYS A 25 -9.06 -9.19 6.88
N TYR A 26 -9.75 -8.07 7.11
CA TYR A 26 -11.21 -7.92 7.11
C TYR A 26 -12.00 -8.77 8.13
N TYR A 27 -11.33 -9.59 8.93
CA TYR A 27 -11.99 -10.48 9.88
C TYR A 27 -12.90 -9.74 10.88
N CYS A 28 -12.43 -8.59 11.37
CA CYS A 28 -13.18 -7.76 12.32
C CYS A 28 -14.48 -7.21 11.74
N MET A 29 -14.54 -6.94 10.43
CA MET A 29 -15.73 -6.41 9.75
C MET A 29 -16.76 -7.51 9.52
N VAL A 30 -16.33 -8.65 8.96
CA VAL A 30 -17.24 -9.75 8.57
C VAL A 30 -17.91 -10.42 9.78
N ARG A 31 -17.22 -10.49 10.93
CA ARG A 31 -17.76 -11.13 12.14
C ARG A 31 -18.58 -10.17 13.02
N CYS A 32 -18.59 -8.87 12.73
CA CYS A 32 -19.22 -7.90 13.61
C CYS A 32 -20.75 -7.98 13.51
N PRO A 33 -21.47 -8.36 14.58
CA PRO A 33 -22.94 -8.36 14.57
C PRO A 33 -23.54 -6.95 14.56
N GLN A 34 -22.72 -5.91 14.71
CA GLN A 34 -23.11 -4.50 14.66
C GLN A 34 -22.65 -3.82 13.37
N GLU A 35 -22.15 -4.61 12.41
CA GLU A 35 -21.76 -4.13 11.07
C GLU A 35 -20.76 -2.96 11.10
N ILE A 36 -19.86 -2.95 12.10
CA ILE A 36 -18.88 -1.88 12.25
C ILE A 36 -17.73 -2.09 11.26
N HIS A 37 -17.51 -1.07 10.43
CA HIS A 37 -16.49 -1.01 9.40
C HIS A 37 -15.09 -0.67 9.96
N ILE A 38 -14.58 -1.47 10.91
CA ILE A 38 -13.30 -1.22 11.61
C ILE A 38 -12.12 -1.06 10.63
N THR A 39 -12.04 -1.90 9.60
CA THR A 39 -10.98 -1.84 8.60
C THR A 39 -10.95 -0.48 7.90
N ASP A 40 -12.12 0.08 7.59
CA ASP A 40 -12.23 1.36 6.90
C ASP A 40 -11.79 2.52 7.80
N VAL A 41 -12.13 2.45 9.10
CA VAL A 41 -11.62 3.39 10.11
C VAL A 41 -10.09 3.34 10.16
N MET A 42 -9.48 2.16 10.24
CA MET A 42 -8.02 2.03 10.28
C MET A 42 -7.37 2.62 9.03
N TYR A 43 -7.93 2.38 7.84
CA TYR A 43 -7.43 2.96 6.61
C TYR A 43 -7.60 4.49 6.55
N SER A 44 -8.72 5.01 7.04
CA SER A 44 -8.94 6.46 7.11
C SER A 44 -7.90 7.13 8.01
N LEU A 45 -7.63 6.56 9.18
CA LEU A 45 -6.58 7.05 10.07
C LEU A 45 -5.19 7.02 9.42
N LYS A 46 -4.83 5.93 8.73
CA LYS A 46 -3.56 5.85 7.96
C LYS A 46 -3.47 6.98 6.93
N ARG A 47 -4.53 7.20 6.14
CA ARG A 47 -4.56 8.25 5.11
C ARG A 47 -4.49 9.66 5.70
N MET A 48 -5.15 9.90 6.84
CA MET A 48 -5.09 11.17 7.55
C MET A 48 -3.69 11.42 8.08
N ALA A 49 -3.09 10.43 8.75
CA ALA A 49 -1.72 10.54 9.28
C ALA A 49 -0.70 10.84 8.17
N ILE A 50 -0.78 10.18 7.01
CA ILE A 50 0.09 10.45 5.86
C ILE A 50 -0.13 11.88 5.34
N ARG A 51 -1.39 12.30 5.15
CA ARG A 51 -1.72 13.62 4.59
C ARG A 51 -1.30 14.77 5.49
N GLU A 52 -1.39 14.57 6.80
CA GLU A 52 -1.08 15.58 7.81
C GLU A 52 0.37 15.51 8.31
N GLY A 53 1.18 14.59 7.76
CA GLY A 53 2.63 14.53 8.04
C GLY A 53 3.00 13.87 9.37
N TYR A 54 2.12 13.03 9.95
CA TYR A 54 2.43 12.26 11.17
C TYR A 54 3.27 11.00 10.91
N THR A 55 3.85 10.85 9.70
CA THR A 55 4.56 9.63 9.30
C THR A 55 5.97 9.94 8.77
N ASP A 56 6.99 9.38 9.42
CA ASP A 56 8.41 9.49 9.02
C ASP A 56 8.84 8.34 8.07
N HIS A 57 8.04 8.04 7.06
CA HIS A 57 8.32 6.96 6.12
C HIS A 57 8.66 7.48 4.73
N GLU A 58 9.77 8.19 4.59
CA GLU A 58 10.22 8.81 3.32
C GLU A 58 10.30 7.81 2.15
N ALA A 59 10.70 6.55 2.43
CA ALA A 59 10.87 5.55 1.38
C ALA A 59 9.59 4.75 1.05
N ALA A 60 8.55 4.79 1.90
CA ALA A 60 7.35 3.98 1.69
C ALA A 60 6.49 4.42 0.47
N PRO A 61 6.31 5.74 0.20
CA PRO A 61 5.62 6.20 -1.01
C PRO A 61 6.31 5.74 -2.29
N ASP A 62 7.63 5.90 -2.38
CA ASP A 62 8.41 5.57 -3.59
C ASP A 62 8.39 4.07 -3.90
N PHE A 63 8.48 3.22 -2.86
CA PHE A 63 8.28 1.79 -3.00
C PHE A 63 6.89 1.47 -3.54
N SER A 64 5.85 2.05 -2.94
CA SER A 64 4.45 1.79 -3.28
C SER A 64 4.14 2.23 -4.71
N GLN A 65 4.61 3.40 -5.13
CA GLN A 65 4.45 3.90 -6.50
C GLN A 65 5.16 2.99 -7.51
N THR A 66 6.38 2.55 -7.20
CA THR A 66 7.12 1.62 -8.07
C THR A 66 6.40 0.27 -8.18
N PHE A 67 5.94 -0.29 -7.07
CA PHE A 67 5.19 -1.53 -7.02
C PHE A 67 3.90 -1.44 -7.85
N ILE A 68 3.06 -0.43 -7.59
CA ILE A 68 1.82 -0.20 -8.33
C ILE A 68 2.09 -0.01 -9.81
N GLY A 69 3.12 0.75 -10.19
CA GLY A 69 3.49 0.92 -11.61
C GLY A 69 3.81 -0.39 -12.32
N TYR A 70 4.43 -1.37 -11.64
CA TYR A 70 4.61 -2.72 -12.18
C TYR A 70 3.30 -3.49 -12.29
N VAL A 71 2.46 -3.45 -11.25
CA VAL A 71 1.17 -4.14 -11.24
C VAL A 71 0.23 -3.58 -12.31
N GLU A 72 0.11 -2.27 -12.46
CA GLU A 72 -0.73 -1.67 -13.50
C GLU A 72 -0.21 -1.98 -14.90
N ARG A 73 1.12 -2.05 -15.10
CA ARG A 73 1.71 -2.30 -16.42
C ARG A 73 1.70 -3.77 -16.85
N TYR A 74 1.95 -4.68 -15.92
CA TYR A 74 2.15 -6.11 -16.23
C TYR A 74 1.09 -7.03 -15.58
N GLY A 75 0.26 -6.51 -14.69
CA GLY A 75 -0.70 -7.27 -13.90
C GLY A 75 -0.09 -8.10 -12.76
N ARG A 76 1.21 -7.95 -12.52
CA ARG A 76 1.93 -8.62 -11.43
C ARG A 76 3.18 -7.86 -11.04
N SER A 77 3.65 -8.10 -9.82
CA SER A 77 4.94 -7.60 -9.35
C SER A 77 6.10 -8.26 -10.12
N PHE A 78 7.13 -7.46 -10.37
CA PHE A 78 8.42 -7.90 -10.91
C PHE A 78 9.52 -7.58 -9.90
N GLU A 79 9.81 -8.56 -9.04
CA GLU A 79 10.63 -8.38 -7.84
C GLU A 79 12.03 -7.83 -8.13
N LEU A 80 12.73 -8.35 -9.15
CA LEU A 80 14.06 -7.85 -9.50
C LEU A 80 14.01 -6.36 -9.88
N GLY A 81 13.09 -5.98 -10.77
CA GLY A 81 12.99 -4.59 -11.20
C GLY A 81 12.51 -3.64 -10.10
N LEU A 82 11.60 -4.11 -9.23
CA LEU A 82 11.16 -3.37 -8.04
C LEU A 82 12.33 -3.14 -7.08
N ALA A 83 13.06 -4.20 -6.73
CA ALA A 83 14.22 -4.14 -5.84
C ALA A 83 15.32 -3.25 -6.42
N THR A 84 15.65 -3.41 -7.71
CA THR A 84 16.65 -2.58 -8.39
C THR A 84 16.26 -1.10 -8.40
N ARG A 85 15.04 -0.75 -8.85
CA ARG A 85 14.58 0.64 -8.88
C ARG A 85 14.59 1.28 -7.49
N PHE A 86 14.00 0.60 -6.52
CA PHE A 86 13.90 1.11 -5.16
C PHE A 86 15.28 1.28 -4.50
N HIS A 87 16.18 0.31 -4.66
CA HIS A 87 17.50 0.39 -4.03
C HIS A 87 18.43 1.41 -4.70
N LEU A 88 18.35 1.58 -6.02
CA LEU A 88 19.09 2.62 -6.72
C LEU A 88 18.64 4.02 -6.31
N ALA A 89 17.34 4.22 -6.06
CA ALA A 89 16.79 5.51 -5.67
C ALA A 89 17.15 5.93 -4.23
N HIS A 90 17.18 5.00 -3.26
CA HIS A 90 17.35 5.36 -1.83
C HIS A 90 18.70 4.99 -1.21
N SER A 91 19.39 3.94 -1.67
CA SER A 91 20.61 3.44 -1.01
C SER A 91 21.46 2.56 -1.93
N PRO A 92 22.10 3.12 -2.98
CA PRO A 92 22.86 2.35 -3.96
C PRO A 92 24.10 1.65 -3.36
N LEU A 93 24.74 2.26 -2.35
CA LEU A 93 26.01 1.79 -1.79
C LEU A 93 25.88 0.90 -0.53
N ARG A 94 24.74 0.98 0.19
CA ARG A 94 24.57 0.31 1.51
C ARG A 94 24.24 -1.19 1.42
N LYS A 95 24.30 -1.78 0.21
CA LYS A 95 23.67 -3.07 -0.11
C LYS A 95 24.54 -4.06 -0.88
N VAL A 96 25.87 -3.94 -0.77
CA VAL A 96 26.82 -4.93 -1.33
C VAL A 96 26.50 -6.37 -0.85
N GLY A 97 26.01 -6.53 0.38
CA GLY A 97 25.57 -7.83 0.93
C GLY A 97 24.27 -8.40 0.36
N ILE A 98 23.45 -7.62 -0.35
CA ILE A 98 22.27 -8.15 -1.09
C ILE A 98 22.70 -8.80 -2.40
N GLY A 99 23.87 -8.43 -2.94
CA GLY A 99 24.41 -9.03 -4.16
C GLY A 99 24.64 -10.53 -4.05
N THR A 100 25.13 -11.02 -2.91
CA THR A 100 25.35 -12.46 -2.66
C THR A 100 24.04 -13.22 -2.61
N LEU A 101 23.02 -12.70 -1.90
CA LEU A 101 21.68 -13.27 -1.88
C LEU A 101 21.05 -13.28 -3.28
N ALA A 102 21.22 -12.21 -4.06
CA ALA A 102 20.71 -12.13 -5.43
C ALA A 102 21.34 -13.18 -6.34
N LEU A 103 22.65 -13.43 -6.21
CA LEU A 103 23.36 -14.50 -6.91
C LEU A 103 22.83 -15.88 -6.53
N ASP A 104 22.62 -16.15 -5.24
CA ASP A 104 22.06 -17.42 -4.76
C ASP A 104 20.64 -17.66 -5.27
N MET A 105 19.80 -16.62 -5.29
CA MET A 105 18.43 -16.72 -5.83
C MET A 105 18.44 -16.92 -7.34
N PHE A 106 19.37 -16.27 -8.06
CA PHE A 106 19.56 -16.47 -9.49
C PHE A 106 20.02 -17.89 -9.81
N ALA A 107 21.01 -18.42 -9.07
CA ALA A 107 21.49 -19.79 -9.23
C ALA A 107 20.42 -20.86 -9.00
N ARG A 108 19.36 -20.54 -8.24
CA ARG A 108 18.23 -21.44 -7.93
C ARG A 108 16.99 -21.19 -8.79
N ASP A 109 17.07 -20.36 -9.84
CA ASP A 109 15.93 -19.95 -10.69
C ASP A 109 14.76 -19.34 -9.90
N ARG A 110 15.06 -18.69 -8.77
CA ARG A 110 14.06 -18.04 -7.91
C ARG A 110 13.95 -16.53 -8.18
N LEU A 111 14.67 -16.02 -9.18
CA LEU A 111 14.72 -14.61 -9.53
C LEU A 111 14.41 -14.45 -11.02
N ALA A 112 13.24 -13.88 -11.33
CA ALA A 112 12.91 -13.55 -12.71
C ALA A 112 13.77 -12.39 -13.21
N LEU A 113 14.38 -12.53 -14.39
CA LEU A 113 15.15 -11.46 -15.03
C LEU A 113 14.30 -10.51 -15.88
N THR A 114 13.17 -10.99 -16.38
CA THR A 114 12.28 -10.23 -17.25
C THR A 114 10.86 -10.20 -16.69
N PRO A 115 10.15 -9.07 -16.79
CA PRO A 115 8.76 -8.98 -16.34
C PRO A 115 7.86 -9.86 -17.23
N LYS A 116 6.99 -10.65 -16.60
CA LYS A 116 5.94 -11.42 -17.28
C LYS A 116 4.60 -10.70 -17.15
N ARG A 117 3.75 -10.79 -18.17
CA ARG A 117 2.39 -10.22 -18.15
C ARG A 117 1.35 -11.27 -17.76
N ILE A 118 0.26 -10.84 -17.15
CA ILE A 118 -0.95 -11.67 -17.00
C ILE A 118 -1.64 -11.87 -18.36
N LYS A 119 -2.49 -12.89 -18.46
CA LYS A 119 -3.21 -13.21 -19.71
C LYS A 119 -4.21 -12.12 -20.09
N ASP A 120 -4.96 -11.62 -19.11
CA ASP A 120 -6.03 -10.63 -19.31
C ASP A 120 -5.63 -9.27 -18.71
N ILE A 121 -4.76 -8.55 -19.42
CA ILE A 121 -4.30 -7.22 -19.00
C ILE A 121 -5.38 -6.15 -19.24
N GLU A 122 -6.15 -6.32 -20.31
CA GLU A 122 -7.22 -5.39 -20.69
C GLU A 122 -8.36 -5.43 -19.66
N GLY A 123 -8.73 -6.63 -19.20
CA GLY A 123 -9.69 -6.80 -18.11
C GLY A 123 -9.21 -6.15 -16.80
N LEU A 124 -7.92 -6.28 -16.46
CA LEU A 124 -7.36 -5.57 -15.31
C LEU A 124 -7.49 -4.05 -15.47
N HIS A 125 -7.15 -3.50 -16.63
CA HIS A 125 -7.26 -2.05 -16.88
C HIS A 125 -8.72 -1.59 -16.78
N ALA A 126 -9.67 -2.36 -17.32
CA ALA A 126 -11.09 -2.05 -17.21
C ALA A 126 -11.58 -2.01 -15.73
N ILE A 127 -11.13 -2.97 -14.91
CA ILE A 127 -11.43 -2.99 -13.47
C ILE A 127 -10.83 -1.76 -12.76
N LEU A 128 -9.56 -1.45 -13.04
CA LEU A 128 -8.87 -0.32 -12.42
C LEU A 128 -9.50 1.02 -12.81
N GLU A 129 -9.87 1.20 -14.08
CA GLU A 129 -10.52 2.43 -14.54
C GLU A 129 -11.91 2.60 -13.90
N THR A 130 -12.66 1.51 -13.77
CA THR A 130 -13.95 1.52 -13.06
C THR A 130 -13.75 1.91 -11.59
N ALA A 131 -12.79 1.29 -10.90
CA ALA A 131 -12.49 1.60 -9.50
C ALA A 131 -12.05 3.06 -9.32
N LYS A 132 -11.18 3.59 -10.19
CA LYS A 132 -10.75 4.99 -10.18
C LYS A 132 -11.92 5.95 -10.44
N ALA A 133 -12.83 5.61 -11.36
CA ALA A 133 -14.04 6.40 -11.61
C ALA A 133 -14.97 6.44 -10.39
N MET A 134 -15.16 5.31 -9.71
CA MET A 134 -15.95 5.23 -8.48
C MET A 134 -15.32 6.06 -7.35
N ALA A 135 -14.00 5.98 -7.17
CA ALA A 135 -13.28 6.77 -6.18
C ALA A 135 -13.43 8.28 -6.44
N ARG A 136 -13.21 8.74 -7.69
CA ARG A 136 -13.41 10.15 -8.08
C ARG A 136 -14.83 10.64 -7.82
N LYS A 137 -15.84 9.80 -8.12
CA LYS A 137 -17.24 10.13 -7.85
C LYS A 137 -17.51 10.26 -6.35
N ALA A 138 -16.97 9.36 -5.52
CA ALA A 138 -17.11 9.42 -4.07
C ALA A 138 -16.47 10.69 -3.48
N GLU A 139 -15.30 11.09 -3.97
CA GLU A 139 -14.63 12.33 -3.58
C GLU A 139 -15.45 13.57 -4.00
N ALA A 140 -15.96 13.59 -5.23
CA ALA A 140 -16.76 14.71 -5.76
C ALA A 140 -18.11 14.88 -5.05
N THR A 141 -18.70 13.79 -4.54
CA THR A 141 -19.99 13.81 -3.82
C THR A 141 -19.83 14.20 -2.34
N GLY A 142 -18.64 14.65 -1.92
CA GLY A 142 -18.39 15.07 -0.53
C GLY A 142 -18.17 13.92 0.45
N GLY A 143 -17.96 12.69 -0.03
CA GLY A 143 -17.62 11.54 0.82
C GLY A 143 -16.28 11.70 1.56
N ALA A 144 -15.44 12.65 1.13
CA ALA A 144 -14.23 13.07 1.86
C ALA A 144 -14.50 14.10 2.97
N LYS A 145 -15.72 14.63 3.10
CA LYS A 145 -16.11 15.61 4.14
C LYS A 145 -16.88 14.98 5.31
N LEU A 146 -17.05 13.66 5.29
CA LEU A 146 -17.69 12.88 6.35
C LEU A 146 -16.70 12.27 7.35
N LEU A 147 -15.40 12.59 7.25
CA LEU A 147 -14.35 12.23 8.22
C LEU A 147 -13.28 13.32 8.31
#